data_AF-A0A3Q7TD05-F1
#
_entry.id   AF-A0A3Q7TD05-F1
#
_cell.length_a   1.000
_cell.length_b   1.000
_cell.length_c   1.000
_cell.angle_alpha   90.00
_cell.angle_beta   90.00
_cell.angle_gamma   90.00
#
_symmetry.space_group_name_H-M   'P 1'
#
loop_
_entity.id
_entity.type
_entity.pdbx_description
1 polymer ?
#
loop_
_entity_poly.entity_id
_entity_poly.type
_entity_poly.pdbx_seq_one_letter_code
_entity_poly.pdbx_strand_id
1 'polypeptide(L)'
;MERGLALLLPVFLGLLQRGRGGPLEVEPPDSVVAVSLGGSRQLTCRLSCADRRDPSVQWRGLDTSLGAVRSDAGSSVLSVHNASLSAAGTHVCVGSCGNLTLQRTVQLLVFAFPDQLTVSPVALVAKQDREVACTAHNVTPASPEALSLSLLLGDRELGEALSREVEEEPQQGEDLLFRVTGRWLLPSLDTPTPPALRCRATMTLPGVQLSHQRAIPVLHSLTSREPPGTTSPGATLELSSTRSSESPAPPAGNSSARPCRPKIHQSPAAGGLELLCEAACGPGVAVGWTQAPGGLEAYQRREAGARAWLSVPRAGCGPEGWFQCRLDPGGQMASLYLVAEVCSPPAPPALWTGSLVLGLLLLALLAYRLRKRCRPAR
;
A
#
# COMPACT_ATOMS: atom_id res chain seq x y z
N MET A 1 43.70 -57.20 -62.08
CA MET A 1 42.52 -57.88 -62.63
C MET A 1 41.87 -58.64 -61.49
N GLU A 2 40.52 -58.64 -61.44
CA GLU A 2 39.67 -59.39 -60.50
C GLU A 2 39.65 -58.83 -59.05
N ARG A 3 38.58 -58.13 -58.61
CA ARG A 3 37.28 -58.66 -58.09
C ARG A 3 37.52 -59.49 -56.81
N GLY A 4 37.02 -59.21 -55.62
CA GLY A 4 35.87 -58.44 -55.16
C GLY A 4 35.21 -59.28 -54.05
N LEU A 5 35.03 -58.75 -52.85
CA LEU A 5 34.02 -59.24 -51.90
C LEU A 5 33.80 -58.17 -50.80
N ALA A 6 32.88 -57.26 -51.07
CA ALA A 6 32.38 -56.33 -50.07
C ALA A 6 31.36 -57.07 -49.19
N LEU A 7 31.76 -57.47 -47.98
CA LEU A 7 30.86 -57.94 -46.94
C LEU A 7 30.14 -56.73 -46.33
N LEU A 8 28.88 -56.53 -46.73
CA LEU A 8 27.95 -55.61 -46.09
C LEU A 8 27.47 -56.21 -44.77
N LEU A 9 28.10 -55.80 -43.67
CA LEU A 9 27.55 -55.94 -42.31
C LEU A 9 26.60 -54.75 -42.05
N PRO A 10 25.29 -54.96 -41.84
CA PRO A 10 24.44 -53.90 -41.36
C PRO A 10 24.81 -53.65 -39.89
N VAL A 11 25.42 -52.50 -39.63
CA VAL A 11 25.54 -51.96 -38.27
C VAL A 11 24.12 -51.60 -37.83
N PHE A 12 23.44 -52.55 -37.18
CA PHE A 12 22.31 -52.26 -36.32
C PHE A 12 22.84 -51.52 -35.09
N LEU A 13 23.14 -50.23 -35.26
CA LEU A 13 23.10 -49.28 -34.15
C LEU A 13 21.63 -49.16 -33.78
N GLY A 14 21.20 -50.07 -32.92
CA GLY A 14 19.93 -50.00 -32.24
C GLY A 14 19.76 -48.59 -31.70
N LEU A 15 18.78 -47.88 -32.27
CA LEU A 15 18.10 -46.78 -31.64
C LEU A 15 17.58 -47.29 -30.29
N LEU A 16 18.42 -47.22 -29.26
CA LEU A 16 17.95 -47.09 -27.89
C LEU A 16 17.27 -45.72 -27.83
N GLN A 17 16.02 -45.69 -28.28
CA GLN A 17 15.08 -44.63 -27.94
C GLN A 17 14.94 -44.67 -26.42
N ARG A 18 15.82 -43.90 -25.78
CA ARG A 18 15.76 -43.57 -24.36
C ARG A 18 14.43 -42.85 -24.20
N GLY A 19 13.41 -43.53 -23.68
CA GLY A 19 12.11 -42.94 -23.36
C GLY A 19 12.33 -41.73 -22.46
N ARG A 20 12.39 -40.55 -23.06
CA ARG A 20 12.56 -39.26 -22.38
C ARG A 20 11.17 -38.70 -22.17
N GLY A 21 10.62 -38.87 -20.96
CA GLY A 21 9.56 -37.97 -20.50
C GLY A 21 10.04 -36.53 -20.57
N GLY A 22 9.14 -35.60 -20.87
CA GLY A 22 9.43 -34.16 -20.81
C GLY A 22 9.77 -33.72 -19.38
N PRO A 23 10.43 -32.56 -19.20
CA PRO A 23 10.73 -32.04 -17.87
C PRO A 23 9.43 -31.71 -17.12
N LEU A 24 9.47 -31.81 -15.78
CA LEU A 24 8.44 -31.26 -14.92
C LEU A 24 8.61 -29.73 -14.87
N GLU A 25 7.64 -29.02 -15.42
CA GLU A 25 7.64 -27.57 -15.57
C GLU A 25 6.73 -26.92 -14.53
N VAL A 26 7.15 -25.78 -14.00
CA VAL A 26 6.38 -24.98 -13.05
C VAL A 26 6.33 -23.55 -13.56
N GLU A 27 5.14 -22.95 -13.51
CA GLU A 27 4.85 -21.57 -13.87
C GLU A 27 4.29 -20.83 -12.64
N PRO A 28 4.88 -19.68 -12.23
CA PRO A 28 6.13 -19.11 -12.75
C PRO A 28 7.35 -20.03 -12.52
N PRO A 29 8.41 -19.91 -13.35
CA PRO A 29 9.59 -20.78 -13.26
C PRO A 29 10.53 -20.44 -12.09
N ASP A 30 10.31 -19.31 -11.43
CA ASP A 30 11.10 -18.85 -10.29
C ASP A 30 10.99 -19.84 -9.13
N SER A 31 12.13 -20.16 -8.51
CA SER A 31 12.19 -21.03 -7.33
C SER A 31 11.63 -20.36 -6.07
N VAL A 32 11.53 -19.03 -6.08
CA VAL A 32 10.92 -18.23 -5.00
C VAL A 32 9.86 -17.33 -5.62
N VAL A 33 8.64 -17.42 -5.12
CA VAL A 33 7.50 -16.64 -5.59
C VAL A 33 6.97 -15.80 -4.45
N ALA A 34 6.99 -14.48 -4.62
CA ALA A 34 6.47 -13.55 -3.63
C ALA A 34 4.97 -13.28 -3.86
N VAL A 35 4.20 -13.20 -2.77
CA VAL A 35 2.79 -12.78 -2.73
C VAL A 35 2.57 -11.86 -1.54
N SER A 36 1.79 -10.80 -1.71
CA SER A 36 1.45 -9.91 -0.59
C SER A 36 0.52 -10.62 0.40
N LEU A 37 0.60 -10.26 1.68
CA LEU A 37 -0.38 -10.63 2.70
C LEU A 37 -1.79 -10.22 2.22
N GLY A 38 -2.77 -11.11 2.35
CA GLY A 38 -4.12 -10.96 1.81
C GLY A 38 -4.23 -11.03 0.28
N GLY A 39 -3.11 -11.21 -0.42
CA GLY A 39 -3.05 -11.32 -1.88
C GLY A 39 -3.50 -12.68 -2.40
N SER A 40 -3.45 -12.86 -3.72
CA SER A 40 -3.72 -14.14 -4.38
C SER A 40 -2.61 -14.50 -5.37
N ARG A 41 -2.28 -15.78 -5.47
CA ARG A 41 -1.27 -16.30 -6.40
C ARG A 41 -1.66 -17.69 -6.90
N GLN A 42 -1.28 -18.00 -8.14
CA GLN A 42 -1.47 -19.30 -8.75
C GLN A 42 -0.12 -19.88 -9.20
N LEU A 43 0.13 -21.14 -8.89
CA LEU A 43 1.28 -21.91 -9.37
C LEU A 43 0.77 -23.06 -10.23
N THR A 44 1.24 -23.13 -11.46
CA THR A 44 0.84 -24.19 -12.40
C THR A 44 2.00 -25.14 -12.59
N CYS A 45 1.77 -26.43 -12.44
CA CYS A 45 2.74 -27.46 -12.71
C CYS A 45 2.27 -28.32 -13.88
N ARG A 46 3.16 -28.65 -14.81
CA ARG A 46 2.85 -29.41 -16.02
C ARG A 46 3.88 -30.50 -16.24
N LEU A 47 3.41 -31.66 -16.69
CA LEU A 47 4.23 -32.79 -17.08
C LEU A 47 3.69 -33.42 -18.35
N SER A 48 4.58 -33.67 -19.31
CA SER A 48 4.29 -34.44 -20.53
C SER A 48 5.09 -35.74 -20.53
N CYS A 49 4.43 -36.88 -20.70
CA CYS A 49 5.08 -38.19 -20.79
C CYS A 49 5.33 -38.60 -22.24
N ALA A 50 6.45 -39.28 -22.49
CA ALA A 50 6.63 -40.05 -23.72
C ALA A 50 5.72 -41.30 -23.73
N ASP A 51 5.38 -41.79 -24.92
CA ASP A 51 4.72 -43.08 -25.16
C ASP A 51 3.28 -43.25 -24.64
N ARG A 52 2.41 -42.24 -24.77
CA ARG A 52 0.97 -42.29 -24.42
C ARG A 52 0.67 -42.78 -22.99
N ARG A 53 1.63 -42.68 -22.07
CA ARG A 53 1.40 -42.95 -20.64
C ARG A 53 0.63 -41.79 -20.04
N ASP A 54 -0.34 -42.09 -19.20
CA ASP A 54 -1.12 -41.07 -18.50
C ASP A 54 -0.23 -40.36 -17.45
N PRO A 55 0.08 -39.07 -17.63
CA PRO A 55 0.82 -38.30 -16.64
C PRO A 55 -0.05 -38.01 -15.41
N SER A 56 0.51 -38.18 -14.22
CA SER A 56 -0.10 -37.66 -12.98
C SER A 56 0.76 -36.53 -12.41
N VAL A 57 0.12 -35.44 -11.97
CA VAL A 57 0.80 -34.27 -11.40
C VAL A 57 0.02 -33.83 -10.18
N GLN A 58 0.71 -33.53 -9.08
CA GLN A 58 0.08 -33.14 -7.82
C GLN A 58 0.96 -32.14 -7.06
N TRP A 59 0.32 -31.13 -6.48
CA TRP A 59 0.95 -30.23 -5.51
C TRP A 59 0.87 -30.80 -4.10
N ARG A 60 1.92 -30.58 -3.31
CA ARG A 60 2.02 -30.95 -1.90
C ARG A 60 2.66 -29.81 -1.11
N GLY A 61 2.15 -29.57 0.09
CA GLY A 61 2.77 -28.66 1.06
C GLY A 61 3.54 -29.48 2.07
N LEU A 62 4.76 -29.06 2.42
CA LEU A 62 5.56 -29.74 3.44
C LEU A 62 5.31 -29.15 4.82
N ASP A 63 5.40 -27.83 4.92
CA ASP A 63 5.43 -27.03 6.14
C ASP A 63 4.43 -25.86 6.07
N THR A 64 3.44 -25.95 5.18
CA THR A 64 2.63 -24.81 4.75
C THR A 64 1.17 -25.20 4.55
N SER A 65 0.27 -24.22 4.71
CA SER A 65 -1.11 -24.36 4.27
C SER A 65 -1.15 -24.39 2.74
N LEU A 66 -1.46 -25.56 2.19
CA LEU A 66 -1.29 -25.81 0.76
C LEU A 66 -2.16 -24.88 -0.10
N GLY A 67 -3.36 -24.49 0.34
CA GLY A 67 -4.32 -23.75 -0.49
C GLY A 67 -5.22 -24.69 -1.31
N ALA A 68 -5.84 -24.19 -2.37
CA ALA A 68 -6.73 -24.99 -3.21
C ALA A 68 -5.97 -25.62 -4.38
N VAL A 69 -5.99 -26.96 -4.48
CA VAL A 69 -5.34 -27.70 -5.56
C VAL A 69 -6.38 -28.25 -6.53
N ARG A 70 -6.17 -28.02 -7.82
CA ARG A 70 -6.93 -28.63 -8.92
C ARG A 70 -5.97 -29.42 -9.80
N SER A 71 -6.21 -30.71 -9.97
CA SER A 71 -5.32 -31.60 -10.73
C SER A 71 -6.10 -32.25 -11.87
N ASP A 72 -5.53 -32.15 -13.06
CA ASP A 72 -6.00 -32.74 -14.32
C ASP A 72 -4.89 -33.66 -14.89
N ALA A 73 -5.17 -34.34 -16.00
CA ALA A 73 -4.17 -35.15 -16.69
C ALA A 73 -2.96 -34.28 -17.11
N GLY A 74 -1.80 -34.54 -16.50
CA GLY A 74 -0.56 -33.84 -16.83
C GLY A 74 -0.45 -32.40 -16.35
N SER A 75 -1.42 -31.89 -15.59
CA SER A 75 -1.34 -30.54 -15.02
C SER A 75 -1.94 -30.47 -13.62
N SER A 76 -1.29 -29.71 -12.74
CA SER A 76 -1.79 -29.42 -11.41
C SER A 76 -1.64 -27.94 -11.12
N VAL A 77 -2.73 -27.31 -10.74
CA VAL A 77 -2.82 -25.89 -10.43
C VAL A 77 -3.01 -25.74 -8.93
N LEU A 78 -2.11 -25.01 -8.29
CA LEU A 78 -2.27 -24.55 -6.92
C LEU A 78 -2.72 -23.10 -6.89
N SER A 79 -3.80 -22.81 -6.17
CA SER A 79 -4.38 -21.49 -5.98
C SER A 79 -4.36 -21.10 -4.51
N VAL A 80 -3.60 -20.05 -4.19
CA VAL A 80 -3.56 -19.41 -2.87
C VAL A 80 -4.39 -18.13 -2.96
N HIS A 81 -5.42 -18.03 -2.13
CA HIS A 81 -6.30 -16.87 -2.03
C HIS A 81 -6.24 -16.30 -0.63
N ASN A 82 -6.27 -14.97 -0.52
CA ASN A 82 -6.17 -14.26 0.76
C ASN A 82 -4.99 -14.77 1.60
N ALA A 83 -3.78 -14.68 1.05
CA ALA A 83 -2.58 -15.31 1.62
C ALA A 83 -2.30 -14.82 3.06
N SER A 84 -2.23 -15.76 4.01
CA SER A 84 -1.76 -15.56 5.38
C SER A 84 -0.26 -15.91 5.49
N LEU A 85 0.39 -15.60 6.62
CA LEU A 85 1.80 -16.00 6.80
C LEU A 85 1.98 -17.52 6.85
N SER A 86 0.95 -18.26 7.26
CA SER A 86 0.94 -19.73 7.23
C SER A 86 0.87 -20.34 5.82
N ALA A 87 0.62 -19.54 4.78
CA ALA A 87 0.74 -19.96 3.38
C ALA A 87 2.18 -19.87 2.87
N ALA A 88 3.06 -19.14 3.58
CA ALA A 88 4.49 -19.16 3.28
C ALA A 88 5.07 -20.56 3.55
N GLY A 89 6.14 -20.90 2.85
CA GLY A 89 6.83 -22.18 3.03
C GLY A 89 7.12 -22.90 1.71
N THR A 90 7.45 -24.18 1.84
CA THR A 90 7.90 -25.02 0.74
C THR A 90 6.73 -25.76 0.10
N HIS A 91 6.46 -25.43 -1.16
CA HIS A 91 5.49 -26.11 -2.00
C HIS A 91 6.22 -27.02 -3.00
N VAL A 92 5.80 -28.29 -3.08
CA VAL A 92 6.42 -29.28 -3.96
C VAL A 92 5.42 -29.77 -4.99
N CYS A 93 5.74 -29.60 -6.26
CA CYS A 93 5.05 -30.30 -7.33
C CYS A 93 5.73 -31.65 -7.57
N VAL A 94 4.94 -32.73 -7.53
CA VAL A 94 5.38 -34.08 -7.89
C VAL A 94 4.64 -34.52 -9.14
N GLY A 95 5.38 -34.96 -10.15
CA GLY A 95 4.82 -35.52 -11.38
C GLY A 95 5.32 -36.94 -11.62
N SER A 96 4.49 -37.81 -12.18
CA SER A 96 4.88 -39.18 -12.53
C SER A 96 4.46 -39.59 -13.94
N CYS A 97 5.35 -40.36 -14.58
CA CYS A 97 5.16 -41.02 -15.88
C CYS A 97 5.38 -42.53 -15.70
N GLY A 98 4.35 -43.27 -15.28
CA GLY A 98 4.50 -44.66 -14.86
C GLY A 98 5.43 -44.77 -13.64
N ASN A 99 6.62 -45.36 -13.82
CA ASN A 99 7.58 -45.58 -12.72
C ASN A 99 8.57 -44.42 -12.54
N LEU A 100 8.59 -43.45 -13.44
CA LEU A 100 9.45 -42.26 -13.32
C LEU A 100 8.72 -41.21 -12.50
N THR A 101 9.31 -40.78 -11.39
CA THR A 101 8.82 -39.66 -10.57
C THR A 101 9.78 -38.49 -10.66
N LEU A 102 9.24 -37.30 -10.91
CA LEU A 102 9.95 -36.03 -10.98
C LEU A 102 9.37 -35.11 -9.92
N GLN A 103 10.19 -34.20 -9.39
CA GLN A 103 9.72 -33.20 -8.44
C GLN A 103 10.35 -31.83 -8.70
N ARG A 104 9.59 -30.78 -8.40
CA ARG A 104 10.02 -29.39 -8.40
C ARG A 104 9.54 -28.71 -7.14
N THR A 105 10.41 -27.89 -6.57
CA THR A 105 10.15 -27.18 -5.33
C THR A 105 10.06 -25.68 -5.61
N VAL A 106 9.07 -25.02 -4.99
CA VAL A 106 8.87 -23.59 -5.01
C VAL A 106 8.73 -23.10 -3.58
N GLN A 107 9.50 -22.10 -3.20
CA GLN A 107 9.33 -21.38 -1.95
C GLN A 107 8.29 -20.27 -2.15
N LEU A 108 7.14 -20.36 -1.50
CA LEU A 108 6.19 -19.25 -1.45
C LEU A 108 6.59 -18.31 -0.32
N LEU A 109 6.85 -17.06 -0.66
CA LEU A 109 7.16 -15.99 0.30
C LEU A 109 5.95 -15.08 0.41
N VAL A 110 5.40 -14.96 1.62
CA VAL A 110 4.33 -14.01 1.93
C VAL A 110 4.95 -12.78 2.56
N PHE A 111 4.67 -11.59 2.02
CA PHE A 111 5.23 -10.33 2.51
C PHE A 111 4.14 -9.30 2.82
N ALA A 112 4.39 -8.45 3.81
CA ALA A 112 3.62 -7.25 4.07
C ALA A 112 4.54 -6.04 3.89
N PHE A 113 4.24 -5.20 2.90
CA PHE A 113 4.93 -3.93 2.66
C PHE A 113 4.28 -2.84 3.52
N PRO A 114 5.05 -1.93 4.15
CA PRO A 114 4.49 -0.96 5.08
C PRO A 114 3.37 -0.12 4.44
N ASP A 115 2.20 -0.23 5.06
CA ASP A 115 1.03 0.59 4.77
C ASP A 115 1.23 2.03 5.28
N GLN A 116 1.97 2.17 6.38
CA GLN A 116 2.27 3.42 7.03
C GLN A 116 3.78 3.59 7.31
N LEU A 117 4.26 4.81 7.07
CA LEU A 117 5.51 5.31 7.63
C LEU A 117 5.19 6.39 8.67
N THR A 118 5.80 6.30 9.85
CA THR A 118 5.80 7.39 10.83
C THR A 118 7.20 7.96 10.99
N VAL A 119 7.28 9.22 11.41
CA VAL A 119 8.53 9.95 11.56
C VAL A 119 8.50 10.70 12.88
N SER A 120 9.63 10.71 13.58
CA SER A 120 9.82 11.43 14.83
C SER A 120 11.13 12.21 14.77
N PRO A 121 11.09 13.55 14.93
CA PRO A 121 9.89 14.37 15.13
C PRO A 121 9.02 14.44 13.85
N VAL A 122 7.74 14.78 14.03
CA VAL A 122 6.76 14.85 12.91
C VAL A 122 7.09 15.98 11.94
N ALA A 123 7.71 17.04 12.44
CA ALA A 123 8.30 18.15 11.70
C ALA A 123 9.60 18.56 12.39
N LEU A 124 10.58 18.99 11.61
CA LEU A 124 11.90 19.38 12.09
C LEU A 124 12.01 20.87 12.26
N VAL A 125 12.55 21.34 13.37
CA VAL A 125 12.95 22.73 13.56
C VAL A 125 14.43 22.85 13.22
N ALA A 126 14.74 23.63 12.19
CA ALA A 126 16.10 23.87 11.74
C ALA A 126 16.99 24.34 12.91
N LYS A 127 18.21 23.77 13.00
CA LYS A 127 19.23 23.99 14.06
C LYS A 127 18.91 23.40 15.45
N GLN A 128 17.66 23.06 15.72
CA GLN A 128 17.26 22.46 16.99
C GLN A 128 17.29 20.94 16.92
N ASP A 129 16.62 20.38 15.91
CA ASP A 129 16.55 18.94 15.75
C ASP A 129 17.83 18.41 15.08
N ARG A 130 18.39 17.37 15.71
CA ARG A 130 19.66 16.73 15.30
C ARG A 130 19.49 15.29 14.86
N GLU A 131 18.34 14.69 15.15
CA GLU A 131 18.04 13.29 14.85
C GLU A 131 16.65 13.18 14.24
N VAL A 132 16.51 12.24 13.32
CA VAL A 132 15.23 11.76 12.80
C VAL A 132 15.16 10.25 12.98
N ALA A 133 14.06 9.79 13.54
CA ALA A 133 13.62 8.41 13.46
C ALA A 133 12.54 8.29 12.38
N CYS A 134 12.63 7.23 11.57
CA CYS A 134 11.56 6.83 10.67
C CYS A 134 11.21 5.38 10.92
N THR A 135 9.92 5.11 11.04
CA THR A 135 9.39 3.81 11.41
C THR A 135 8.44 3.31 10.34
N ALA A 136 8.71 2.10 9.85
CA ALA A 136 7.83 1.35 8.96
C ALA A 136 7.00 0.35 9.78
N HIS A 137 5.68 0.38 9.60
CA HIS A 137 4.73 -0.43 10.35
C HIS A 137 4.27 -1.64 9.54
N ASN A 138 3.76 -2.66 10.24
CA ASN A 138 3.10 -3.82 9.65
C ASN A 138 3.94 -4.50 8.56
N VAL A 139 5.24 -4.68 8.82
CA VAL A 139 6.19 -5.19 7.82
C VAL A 139 6.49 -6.66 8.06
N THR A 140 6.60 -7.43 6.99
CA THR A 140 7.28 -8.74 7.01
C THR A 140 7.75 -9.12 5.59
N PRO A 141 8.91 -9.75 5.42
CA PRO A 141 9.96 -9.94 6.41
C PRO A 141 10.67 -8.63 6.76
N ALA A 142 11.12 -8.50 8.01
CA ALA A 142 11.80 -7.30 8.52
C ALA A 142 13.32 -7.29 8.26
N SER A 143 13.85 -8.31 7.58
CA SER A 143 15.29 -8.50 7.40
C SER A 143 15.91 -7.36 6.59
N PRO A 144 17.19 -7.02 6.80
CA PRO A 144 17.88 -5.96 6.07
C PRO A 144 17.97 -6.20 4.56
N GLU A 145 18.00 -7.45 4.13
CA GLU A 145 18.05 -7.85 2.72
C GLU A 145 16.71 -7.62 2.03
N ALA A 146 15.61 -7.81 2.77
CA ALA A 146 14.26 -7.67 2.24
C ALA A 146 13.74 -6.23 2.31
N LEU A 147 13.95 -5.53 3.43
CA LEU A 147 13.49 -4.16 3.65
C LEU A 147 14.67 -3.25 3.99
N SER A 148 14.79 -2.13 3.30
CA SER A 148 15.72 -1.04 3.64
C SER A 148 14.96 0.25 3.96
N LEU A 149 15.47 0.98 4.95
CA LEU A 149 15.04 2.35 5.23
C LEU A 149 16.18 3.30 4.87
N SER A 150 15.83 4.44 4.31
CA SER A 150 16.77 5.47 3.87
C SER A 150 16.18 6.85 4.13
N LEU A 151 17.04 7.81 4.46
CA LEU A 151 16.67 9.20 4.64
C LEU A 151 17.24 10.03 3.49
N LEU A 152 16.38 10.74 2.77
CA LEU A 152 16.76 11.57 1.63
C LEU A 152 16.70 13.04 2.02
N LEU A 153 17.73 13.79 1.65
CA LEU A 153 17.78 15.24 1.69
C LEU A 153 17.75 15.76 0.25
N GLY A 154 16.57 16.20 -0.21
CA GLY A 154 16.34 16.38 -1.66
C GLY A 154 16.30 15.02 -2.34
N ASP A 155 17.19 14.81 -3.32
CA ASP A 155 17.35 13.53 -4.03
C ASP A 155 18.58 12.73 -3.54
N ARG A 156 19.33 13.28 -2.59
CA ARG A 156 20.53 12.65 -2.05
C ARG A 156 20.17 11.80 -0.83
N GLU A 157 20.54 10.53 -0.87
CA GLU A 157 20.49 9.65 0.29
C GLU A 157 21.57 10.09 1.30
N LEU A 158 21.14 10.24 2.56
CA LEU A 158 22.04 10.34 3.69
C LEU A 158 22.68 8.97 3.93
N GLY A 159 23.76 8.96 4.73
CA GLY A 159 24.47 7.72 5.07
C GLY A 159 23.60 6.69 5.77
N GLU A 160 24.20 5.55 6.12
CA GLU A 160 23.52 4.49 6.85
C GLU A 160 22.91 5.00 8.16
N ALA A 161 21.81 4.37 8.57
CA ALA A 161 21.17 4.67 9.84
C ALA A 161 22.15 4.36 10.98
N LEU A 162 22.15 5.21 12.01
CA LEU A 162 22.89 4.97 13.25
C LEU A 162 22.44 3.68 13.94
N SER A 163 21.12 3.44 13.93
CA SER A 163 20.50 2.25 14.49
C SER A 163 19.35 1.80 13.61
N ARG A 164 19.11 0.49 13.65
CA ARG A 164 17.93 -0.18 13.08
C ARG A 164 17.32 -1.05 14.17
N GLU A 165 16.17 -0.63 14.67
CA GLU A 165 15.40 -1.33 15.69
C GLU A 165 14.29 -2.13 14.99
N VAL A 166 14.07 -3.37 15.40
CA VAL A 166 12.98 -4.23 14.93
C VAL A 166 12.18 -4.67 16.14
N GLU A 167 10.90 -4.36 16.15
CA GLU A 167 9.97 -4.68 17.23
C GLU A 167 8.76 -5.41 16.65
N GLU A 168 8.11 -6.28 17.43
CA GLU A 168 6.86 -6.92 17.02
C GLU A 168 5.69 -5.94 17.16
N GLU A 169 4.80 -5.89 16.16
CA GLU A 169 3.57 -5.09 16.25
C GLU A 169 2.59 -5.78 17.22
N PRO A 170 1.95 -5.06 18.14
CA PRO A 170 0.98 -5.62 19.06
C PRO A 170 -0.32 -5.96 18.31
N GLN A 171 -0.45 -7.20 17.84
CA GLN A 171 -1.63 -7.69 17.12
C GLN A 171 -2.34 -8.80 17.89
N GLN A 172 -3.67 -8.90 17.72
CA GLN A 172 -4.49 -9.98 18.30
C GLN A 172 -4.50 -11.26 17.43
N GLY A 173 -3.71 -11.31 16.35
CA GLY A 173 -3.66 -12.43 15.40
C GLY A 173 -2.38 -13.27 15.50
N GLU A 174 -2.36 -14.39 14.78
CA GLU A 174 -1.20 -15.29 14.69
C GLU A 174 -0.10 -14.75 13.75
N ASP A 175 -0.46 -13.83 12.85
CA ASP A 175 0.48 -13.27 11.88
C ASP A 175 1.40 -12.23 12.57
N LEU A 176 2.66 -12.62 12.78
CA LEU A 176 3.69 -11.75 13.37
C LEU A 176 4.19 -10.72 12.34
N LEU A 177 3.72 -9.48 12.47
CA LEU A 177 4.24 -8.33 11.74
C LEU A 177 5.19 -7.51 12.61
N PHE A 178 6.05 -6.75 11.95
CA PHE A 178 7.10 -6.00 12.61
C PHE A 178 7.01 -4.50 12.36
N ARG A 179 7.53 -3.77 13.32
CA ARG A 179 7.89 -2.37 13.26
C ARG A 179 9.38 -2.24 13.05
N VAL A 180 9.79 -1.57 11.98
CA VAL A 180 11.22 -1.34 11.69
C VAL A 180 11.50 0.15 11.80
N THR A 181 12.35 0.55 12.75
CA THR A 181 12.74 1.95 12.98
C THR A 181 14.19 2.17 12.60
N GLY A 182 14.45 3.10 11.68
CA GLY A 182 15.79 3.62 11.40
C GLY A 182 15.99 4.99 12.04
N ARG A 183 17.19 5.27 12.54
CA ARG A 183 17.56 6.57 13.12
C ARG A 183 18.75 7.18 12.39
N TRP A 184 18.69 8.47 12.08
CA TRP A 184 19.76 9.20 11.40
C TRP A 184 20.08 10.51 12.13
N LEU A 185 21.37 10.87 12.16
CA LEU A 185 21.77 12.24 12.47
C LEU A 185 21.55 13.13 11.25
N LEU A 186 21.00 14.31 11.49
CA LEU A 186 20.81 15.31 10.47
C LEU A 186 22.08 16.15 10.30
N PRO A 187 22.48 16.45 9.05
CA PRO A 187 23.46 17.49 8.80
C PRO A 187 22.87 18.87 9.15
N SER A 188 23.73 19.88 9.31
CA SER A 188 23.26 21.25 9.56
C SER A 188 22.38 21.76 8.41
N LEU A 189 21.09 21.97 8.69
CA LEU A 189 20.07 22.40 7.71
C LEU A 189 20.06 23.93 7.52
N ASP A 190 21.24 24.56 7.45
CA ASP A 190 21.41 26.03 7.49
C ASP A 190 21.02 26.77 6.20
N THR A 191 20.47 26.07 5.22
CA THR A 191 20.12 26.67 3.93
C THR A 191 18.79 27.45 4.01
N PRO A 192 18.64 28.59 3.29
CA PRO A 192 17.45 29.44 3.35
C PRO A 192 16.16 28.75 2.86
N THR A 193 16.31 27.69 2.08
CA THR A 193 15.23 26.80 1.64
C THR A 193 15.70 25.37 1.93
N PRO A 194 15.41 24.82 3.11
CA PRO A 194 15.90 23.51 3.49
C PRO A 194 15.35 22.49 2.48
N PRO A 195 16.19 21.60 1.95
CA PRO A 195 15.75 20.58 0.99
C PRO A 195 14.60 19.77 1.58
N ALA A 196 13.70 19.28 0.73
CA ALA A 196 12.64 18.37 1.18
C ALA A 196 13.27 17.11 1.78
N LEU A 197 13.18 16.96 3.10
CA LEU A 197 13.62 15.75 3.79
C LEU A 197 12.54 14.67 3.63
N ARG A 198 12.93 13.46 3.27
CA ARG A 198 12.00 12.35 3.06
C ARG A 198 12.56 11.08 3.64
N CYS A 199 11.77 10.36 4.41
CA CYS A 199 12.06 8.97 4.69
C CYS A 199 11.55 8.10 3.54
N ARG A 200 12.32 7.09 3.15
CA ARG A 200 11.93 6.09 2.16
C ARG A 200 12.13 4.69 2.72
N ALA A 201 11.07 3.89 2.65
CA ALA A 201 11.14 2.45 2.81
C ALA A 201 11.15 1.79 1.43
N THR A 202 12.05 0.85 1.23
CA THR A 202 12.18 0.09 -0.01
C THR A 202 12.20 -1.39 0.33
N MET A 203 11.38 -2.17 -0.36
CA MET A 203 11.36 -3.63 -0.22
C MET A 203 11.85 -4.27 -1.51
N THR A 204 12.80 -5.18 -1.38
CA THR A 204 13.42 -5.90 -2.48
C THR A 204 13.35 -7.39 -2.21
N LEU A 205 12.50 -8.08 -2.96
CA LEU A 205 12.27 -9.52 -2.89
C LEU A 205 12.42 -10.11 -4.30
N PRO A 206 12.57 -11.44 -4.45
CA PRO A 206 12.58 -12.07 -5.77
C PRO A 206 11.34 -11.69 -6.59
N GLY A 207 11.55 -11.02 -7.72
CA GLY A 207 10.48 -10.57 -8.62
C GLY A 207 9.62 -9.40 -8.11
N VAL A 208 9.94 -8.80 -6.96
CA VAL A 208 9.15 -7.70 -6.35
C VAL A 208 10.07 -6.60 -5.85
N GLN A 209 9.79 -5.36 -6.29
CA GLN A 209 10.45 -4.16 -5.78
C GLN A 209 9.40 -3.08 -5.50
N LEU A 210 9.31 -2.65 -4.24
CA LEU A 210 8.33 -1.66 -3.78
C LEU A 210 9.03 -0.52 -3.06
N SER A 211 8.48 0.69 -3.13
CA SER A 211 9.01 1.85 -2.42
C SER A 211 7.91 2.79 -1.95
N HIS A 212 8.03 3.29 -0.72
CA HIS A 212 7.13 4.25 -0.09
C HIS A 212 7.97 5.39 0.48
N GLN A 213 7.52 6.63 0.28
CA GLN A 213 8.20 7.79 0.85
C GLN A 213 7.25 8.64 1.71
N ARG A 214 7.79 9.16 2.81
CA ARG A 214 7.13 10.12 3.68
C ARG A 214 7.98 11.39 3.80
N ALA A 215 7.40 12.53 3.44
CA ALA A 215 8.03 13.82 3.62
C ALA A 215 8.05 14.22 5.11
N ILE A 216 9.13 14.88 5.51
CA ILE A 216 9.32 15.44 6.86
C ILE A 216 9.41 16.96 6.68
N PRO A 217 8.38 17.72 7.12
CA PRO A 217 8.41 19.17 7.03
C PRO A 217 9.58 19.75 7.84
N VAL A 218 10.27 20.75 7.29
CA VAL A 218 11.30 21.51 8.00
C VAL A 218 10.78 22.92 8.25
N LEU A 219 10.64 23.27 9.52
CA LEU A 219 10.24 24.55 10.06
C LEU A 219 11.48 25.40 10.33
N HIS A 220 11.40 26.67 9.97
CA HIS A 220 12.38 27.65 10.41
C HIS A 220 12.02 28.18 11.79
N SER A 221 13.00 28.27 12.69
CA SER A 221 12.84 29.04 13.90
C SER A 221 12.70 30.52 13.51
N LEU A 222 11.47 31.04 13.55
CA LEU A 222 11.24 32.48 13.56
C LEU A 222 11.66 32.96 14.95
N THR A 223 12.94 33.31 15.12
CA THR A 223 13.33 34.15 16.24
C THR A 223 12.70 35.52 15.99
N SER A 224 11.48 35.70 16.52
CA SER A 224 10.85 37.01 16.63
C SER A 224 11.79 37.91 17.42
N ARG A 225 12.51 38.80 16.73
CA ARG A 225 13.10 39.95 17.38
C ARG A 225 11.93 40.82 17.84
N GLU A 226 11.70 40.83 19.15
CA GLU A 226 10.99 41.90 19.86
C GLU A 226 11.32 43.25 19.19
N PRO A 227 10.34 43.97 18.62
CA PRO A 227 10.58 45.31 18.13
C PRO A 227 10.87 46.21 19.34
N PRO A 228 11.98 46.97 19.38
CA PRO A 228 12.17 47.95 20.43
C PRO A 228 11.05 48.98 20.36
N GLY A 229 10.35 49.14 21.48
CA GLY A 229 9.27 50.11 21.65
C GLY A 229 9.72 51.48 21.14
N THR A 230 9.06 51.93 20.08
CA THR A 230 9.24 53.30 19.59
C THR A 230 7.98 54.06 19.91
N THR A 231 8.10 54.84 20.97
CA THR A 231 7.21 55.89 21.44
C THR A 231 6.66 56.69 20.26
N SER A 232 5.33 56.68 20.12
CA SER A 232 4.60 57.64 19.30
C SER A 232 4.80 59.06 19.86
N PRO A 233 4.93 60.07 19.00
CA PRO A 233 3.90 61.10 19.10
C PRO A 233 3.42 61.62 17.74
N GLY A 234 2.15 62.00 17.72
CA GLY A 234 1.72 63.24 17.07
C GLY A 234 1.27 63.13 15.63
N ALA A 235 -0.04 62.94 15.44
CA ALA A 235 -0.74 63.33 14.23
C ALA A 235 -0.65 64.85 14.01
N THR A 236 -0.64 65.32 12.75
CA THR A 236 -1.72 66.12 12.13
C THR A 236 -1.32 66.57 10.70
N LEU A 237 -2.19 66.19 9.76
CA LEU A 237 -2.61 66.76 8.46
C LEU A 237 -1.83 67.94 7.84
N GLU A 238 -1.58 67.87 6.52
CA GLU A 238 -1.86 68.94 5.56
C GLU A 238 -2.07 68.36 4.14
N LEU A 239 -2.90 69.06 3.38
CA LEU A 239 -3.66 68.62 2.22
C LEU A 239 -3.17 69.41 0.99
N SER A 240 -2.87 68.74 -0.13
CA SER A 240 -2.90 69.43 -1.44
C SER A 240 -2.95 68.47 -2.62
N SER A 241 -4.01 68.62 -3.40
CA SER A 241 -4.30 67.99 -4.70
C SER A 241 -3.51 68.65 -5.85
N THR A 242 -3.28 67.96 -6.98
CA THR A 242 -3.65 68.39 -8.36
C THR A 242 -3.12 67.43 -9.46
N ARG A 243 -4.06 66.95 -10.30
CA ARG A 243 -4.11 66.45 -11.72
C ARG A 243 -2.91 65.91 -12.54
N SER A 244 -3.23 64.76 -13.19
CA SER A 244 -3.15 64.37 -14.63
C SER A 244 -1.80 64.26 -15.36
N SER A 245 -1.45 63.07 -15.89
CA SER A 245 -1.77 62.54 -17.24
C SER A 245 -0.82 61.38 -17.62
N GLU A 246 -1.26 60.58 -18.60
CA GLU A 246 -0.49 59.72 -19.52
C GLU A 246 0.34 58.52 -18.98
N SER A 247 0.08 57.35 -19.58
CA SER A 247 0.78 56.06 -19.39
C SER A 247 2.24 56.08 -19.87
N PRO A 248 3.08 55.09 -19.49
CA PRO A 248 3.25 53.95 -20.39
C PRO A 248 3.45 52.58 -19.72
N ALA A 249 2.97 51.54 -20.43
CA ALA A 249 3.45 50.15 -20.52
C ALA A 249 3.89 49.36 -19.25
N PRO A 250 3.37 48.13 -19.02
CA PRO A 250 3.92 47.27 -17.99
C PRO A 250 5.32 46.75 -18.39
N PRO A 251 6.31 46.77 -17.50
CA PRO A 251 7.57 46.09 -17.75
C PRO A 251 7.36 44.58 -17.76
N ALA A 252 8.04 43.92 -18.69
CA ALA A 252 8.14 42.47 -18.81
C ALA A 252 8.48 41.84 -17.45
N GLY A 253 7.48 41.21 -16.84
CA GLY A 253 7.62 40.50 -15.58
C GLY A 253 8.19 39.11 -15.84
N ASN A 254 9.46 38.93 -15.49
CA ASN A 254 10.17 37.66 -15.38
C ASN A 254 9.25 36.49 -14.98
N SER A 255 8.85 35.68 -15.97
CA SER A 255 8.28 34.37 -15.71
C SER A 255 9.40 33.43 -15.27
N SER A 256 9.73 33.47 -13.97
CA SER A 256 10.30 32.28 -13.36
C SER A 256 9.22 31.21 -13.42
N ALA A 257 9.35 30.31 -14.41
CA ALA A 257 8.41 29.24 -14.67
C ALA A 257 8.37 28.29 -13.46
N ARG A 258 7.51 28.60 -12.48
CA ARG A 258 7.15 27.63 -11.44
C ARG A 258 6.62 26.38 -12.14
N PRO A 259 7.10 25.18 -11.78
CA PRO A 259 6.51 23.94 -12.26
C PRO A 259 5.02 23.91 -11.88
N CYS A 260 4.17 23.86 -12.90
CA CYS A 260 2.72 23.75 -12.77
C CYS A 260 2.38 22.42 -12.06
N ARG A 261 1.83 22.49 -10.84
CA ARG A 261 1.43 21.31 -10.03
C ARG A 261 -0.05 21.40 -9.64
N PRO A 262 -0.83 20.32 -9.78
CA PRO A 262 -2.17 20.27 -9.21
C PRO A 262 -2.10 20.27 -7.68
N LYS A 263 -3.17 20.75 -7.03
CA LYS A 263 -3.35 20.73 -5.59
C LYS A 263 -4.75 20.26 -5.24
N ILE A 264 -4.87 19.49 -4.17
CA ILE A 264 -6.15 19.00 -3.66
C ILE A 264 -6.52 19.77 -2.40
N HIS A 265 -7.75 20.28 -2.37
CA HIS A 265 -8.37 21.01 -1.27
C HIS A 265 -9.65 20.29 -0.83
N GLN A 266 -9.93 20.32 0.46
CA GLN A 266 -11.22 19.87 1.00
C GLN A 266 -12.15 21.07 1.06
N SER A 267 -13.32 21.00 0.43
CA SER A 267 -14.35 22.04 0.55
C SER A 267 -15.34 21.67 1.66
N PRO A 268 -15.83 22.67 2.42
CA PRO A 268 -16.84 22.44 3.44
C PRO A 268 -18.16 22.02 2.77
N ALA A 269 -18.56 20.76 2.95
CA ALA A 269 -19.83 20.23 2.47
C ALA A 269 -20.72 19.81 3.66
N ALA A 270 -22.01 20.14 3.58
CA ALA A 270 -22.96 19.82 4.64
C ALA A 270 -23.16 18.31 4.76
N GLY A 271 -22.42 17.68 5.69
CA GLY A 271 -22.55 16.29 6.07
C GLY A 271 -21.95 15.26 5.10
N GLY A 272 -21.09 15.67 4.18
CA GLY A 272 -20.41 14.78 3.22
C GLY A 272 -19.00 15.24 2.90
N LEU A 273 -18.28 14.47 2.10
CA LEU A 273 -16.94 14.81 1.63
C LEU A 273 -17.02 15.46 0.24
N GLU A 274 -16.40 16.63 0.07
CA GLU A 274 -16.14 17.23 -1.24
C GLU A 274 -14.66 17.61 -1.34
N LEU A 275 -14.02 17.14 -2.40
CA LEU A 275 -12.62 17.42 -2.75
C LEU A 275 -12.56 18.21 -4.04
N LEU A 276 -11.70 19.23 -4.07
CA LEU A 276 -11.38 20.02 -5.24
C LEU A 276 -9.92 19.83 -5.60
N CYS A 277 -9.65 19.31 -6.79
CA CYS A 277 -8.34 19.37 -7.42
C CYS A 277 -8.27 20.59 -8.35
N GLU A 278 -7.29 21.46 -8.16
CA GLU A 278 -7.06 22.61 -9.05
C GLU A 278 -5.60 22.78 -9.45
N ALA A 279 -5.38 23.31 -10.65
CA ALA A 279 -4.07 23.67 -11.16
C ALA A 279 -4.07 25.12 -11.67
N ALA A 280 -3.31 26.00 -11.02
CA ALA A 280 -3.16 27.40 -11.42
C ALA A 280 -2.13 27.54 -12.55
N CYS A 281 -2.45 27.00 -13.72
CA CYS A 281 -1.55 26.99 -14.87
C CYS A 281 -2.19 27.73 -16.04
N GLY A 282 -1.37 28.14 -17.01
CA GLY A 282 -1.84 28.86 -18.20
C GLY A 282 -2.95 28.11 -18.96
N PRO A 283 -3.64 28.78 -19.89
CA PRO A 283 -4.75 28.18 -20.62
C PRO A 283 -4.34 26.88 -21.35
N GLY A 284 -5.26 25.91 -21.42
CA GLY A 284 -5.04 24.63 -22.12
C GLY A 284 -4.66 23.43 -21.23
N VAL A 285 -4.72 23.58 -19.90
CA VAL A 285 -4.54 22.46 -18.96
C VAL A 285 -5.88 21.88 -18.50
N ALA A 286 -5.89 20.58 -18.24
CA ALA A 286 -6.97 19.87 -17.60
C ALA A 286 -6.46 19.12 -16.36
N VAL A 287 -7.31 18.95 -15.35
CA VAL A 287 -7.04 18.05 -14.21
C VAL A 287 -8.15 17.03 -14.11
N GLY A 288 -7.80 15.80 -13.74
CA GLY A 288 -8.73 14.69 -13.61
C GLY A 288 -8.35 13.75 -12.47
N TRP A 289 -9.36 13.16 -11.84
CA TRP A 289 -9.16 12.21 -10.74
C TRP A 289 -8.72 10.84 -11.28
N THR A 290 -7.72 10.21 -10.64
CA THR A 290 -7.13 8.94 -11.07
C THR A 290 -7.26 7.82 -10.05
N GLN A 291 -7.42 8.17 -8.76
CA GLN A 291 -7.59 7.20 -7.68
C GLN A 291 -8.51 7.77 -6.60
N ALA A 292 -9.37 6.91 -6.06
CA ALA A 292 -10.13 7.14 -4.83
C ALA A 292 -10.38 5.79 -4.13
N PRO A 293 -10.58 5.76 -2.80
CA PRO A 293 -10.88 4.52 -2.06
C PRO A 293 -12.17 3.88 -2.57
N GLY A 294 -12.14 2.59 -2.88
CA GLY A 294 -13.28 1.88 -3.48
C GLY A 294 -13.48 2.14 -4.98
N GLY A 295 -12.58 2.88 -5.63
CA GLY A 295 -12.64 3.23 -7.05
C GLY A 295 -13.42 4.51 -7.33
N LEU A 296 -13.09 5.19 -8.43
CA LEU A 296 -13.68 6.50 -8.80
C LEU A 296 -15.19 6.43 -9.09
N GLU A 297 -15.71 5.25 -9.43
CA GLU A 297 -17.13 5.04 -9.74
C GLU A 297 -18.03 5.12 -8.50
N ALA A 298 -17.45 5.02 -7.30
CA ALA A 298 -18.18 5.21 -6.04
C ALA A 298 -18.46 6.71 -5.72
N TYR A 299 -17.99 7.64 -6.56
CA TYR A 299 -18.03 9.08 -6.30
C TYR A 299 -18.70 9.85 -7.43
N GLN A 300 -19.33 10.97 -7.09
CA GLN A 300 -19.78 11.95 -8.07
C GLN A 300 -18.62 12.83 -8.51
N ARG A 301 -18.33 12.82 -9.82
CA ARG A 301 -17.23 13.57 -10.46
C ARG A 301 -17.77 14.74 -11.27
N ARG A 302 -17.12 15.90 -11.17
CA ARG A 302 -17.34 17.05 -12.06
C ARG A 302 -15.99 17.58 -12.50
N GLU A 303 -15.78 17.80 -13.80
CA GLU A 303 -14.50 18.27 -14.33
C GLU A 303 -14.73 19.50 -15.21
N ALA A 304 -13.90 20.53 -15.05
CA ALA A 304 -13.96 21.78 -15.79
C ALA A 304 -12.55 22.32 -16.03
N GLY A 305 -11.87 21.76 -17.03
CA GLY A 305 -10.51 22.16 -17.40
C GLY A 305 -9.56 22.05 -16.22
N ALA A 306 -9.01 23.17 -15.77
CA ALA A 306 -8.04 23.25 -14.68
C ALA A 306 -8.60 22.93 -13.27
N ARG A 307 -9.87 22.51 -13.15
CA ARG A 307 -10.52 22.13 -11.90
C ARG A 307 -11.29 20.81 -12.03
N ALA A 308 -11.21 19.97 -11.01
CA ALA A 308 -11.98 18.74 -10.89
C ALA A 308 -12.49 18.54 -9.46
N TRP A 309 -13.79 18.24 -9.31
CA TRP A 309 -14.45 17.99 -8.03
C TRP A 309 -14.79 16.51 -7.89
N LEU A 310 -14.63 16.00 -6.68
CA LEU A 310 -15.01 14.64 -6.28
C LEU A 310 -15.86 14.72 -5.01
N SER A 311 -17.05 14.14 -5.02
CA SER A 311 -17.97 14.22 -3.87
C SER A 311 -18.66 12.89 -3.58
N VAL A 312 -18.95 12.66 -2.30
CA VAL A 312 -19.73 11.51 -1.83
C VAL A 312 -21.11 12.00 -1.37
N PRO A 313 -22.21 11.55 -2.01
CA PRO A 313 -23.55 11.82 -1.47
C PRO A 313 -23.71 11.13 -0.11
N ARG A 314 -24.27 11.85 0.86
CA ARG A 314 -24.45 11.44 2.27
C ARG A 314 -24.87 9.96 2.42
N ALA A 315 -23.92 9.10 2.76
CA ALA A 315 -24.15 7.71 3.14
C ALA A 315 -22.94 7.13 3.89
N GLY A 316 -22.97 7.17 5.22
CA GLY A 316 -22.01 6.45 6.06
C GLY A 316 -20.68 7.17 6.34
N CYS A 317 -19.79 6.45 7.02
CA CYS A 317 -18.48 6.91 7.46
C CYS A 317 -17.63 7.44 6.29
N GLY A 318 -16.85 8.49 6.55
CA GLY A 318 -15.96 9.08 5.54
C GLY A 318 -15.02 8.03 4.94
N PRO A 319 -14.80 8.03 3.62
CA PRO A 319 -13.90 7.07 2.99
C PRO A 319 -12.46 7.31 3.45
N GLU A 320 -11.85 6.27 4.02
CA GLU A 320 -10.44 6.27 4.34
C GLU A 320 -9.63 5.81 3.13
N GLY A 321 -8.54 6.52 2.85
CA GLY A 321 -7.57 6.11 1.85
C GLY A 321 -7.10 7.24 0.93
N TRP A 322 -6.47 6.83 -0.17
CA TRP A 322 -5.80 7.73 -1.11
C TRP A 322 -6.70 8.26 -2.20
N PHE A 323 -6.64 9.58 -2.38
CA PHE A 323 -7.16 10.31 -3.51
C PHE A 323 -5.99 10.81 -4.36
N GLN A 324 -6.05 10.59 -5.67
CA GLN A 324 -5.06 11.09 -6.61
C GLN A 324 -5.72 11.88 -7.74
N CYS A 325 -5.09 12.99 -8.10
CA CYS A 325 -5.46 13.84 -9.21
C CYS A 325 -4.26 14.05 -10.12
N ARG A 326 -4.45 13.94 -11.44
CA ARG A 326 -3.43 14.13 -12.46
C ARG A 326 -3.73 15.38 -13.29
N LEU A 327 -2.68 16.11 -13.60
CA LEU A 327 -2.66 17.21 -14.56
C LEU A 327 -2.32 16.70 -15.96
N ASP A 328 -3.09 17.13 -16.95
CA ASP A 328 -2.88 16.84 -18.36
C ASP A 328 -2.85 18.16 -19.17
N PRO A 329 -1.87 18.39 -20.05
CA PRO A 329 -0.66 17.58 -20.28
C PRO A 329 0.41 17.80 -19.21
N GLY A 330 1.30 16.81 -19.02
CA GLY A 330 2.46 16.91 -18.12
C GLY A 330 2.49 15.85 -17.02
N GLY A 331 1.39 15.15 -16.79
CA GLY A 331 1.33 13.95 -15.94
C GLY A 331 1.64 14.19 -14.46
N GLN A 332 1.74 15.45 -14.01
CA GLN A 332 2.03 15.77 -12.62
C GLN A 332 0.85 15.36 -11.75
N MET A 333 1.13 14.75 -10.59
CA MET A 333 0.11 14.21 -9.70
C MET A 333 0.08 14.93 -8.36
N ALA A 334 -1.12 15.08 -7.82
CA ALA A 334 -1.39 15.46 -6.44
C ALA A 334 -2.03 14.28 -5.72
N SER A 335 -1.61 14.03 -4.48
CA SER A 335 -2.13 12.94 -3.65
C SER A 335 -2.59 13.49 -2.31
N LEU A 336 -3.72 13.00 -1.81
CA LEU A 336 -4.27 13.32 -0.50
C LEU A 336 -4.74 12.03 0.18
N TYR A 337 -4.29 11.78 1.41
CA TYR A 337 -4.85 10.71 2.25
C TYR A 337 -5.87 11.32 3.20
N LEU A 338 -7.07 10.74 3.25
CA LEU A 338 -8.05 11.06 4.28
C LEU A 338 -8.11 9.90 5.27
N VAL A 339 -8.03 10.24 6.55
CA VAL A 339 -8.32 9.31 7.64
C VAL A 339 -9.83 9.30 7.83
N ALA A 340 -10.44 8.13 8.06
CA ALA A 340 -11.85 8.09 8.45
C ALA A 340 -12.04 8.96 9.71
N GLU A 341 -12.95 9.94 9.66
CA GLU A 341 -13.45 10.54 10.89
C GLU A 341 -14.04 9.42 11.74
N VAL A 342 -13.63 9.36 13.01
CA VAL A 342 -14.04 8.34 13.97
C VAL A 342 -15.55 8.27 14.00
N CYS A 343 -16.11 7.30 13.28
CA CYS A 343 -17.49 6.92 13.43
C CYS A 343 -17.63 6.30 14.81
N SER A 344 -18.18 7.06 15.74
CA SER A 344 -18.83 6.43 16.88
C SER A 344 -20.00 5.63 16.32
N PRO A 345 -19.98 4.29 16.35
CA PRO A 345 -21.18 3.56 16.02
C PRO A 345 -22.26 4.02 17.00
N PRO A 346 -23.48 4.35 16.56
CA PRO A 346 -24.58 4.46 17.50
C PRO A 346 -24.65 3.11 18.24
N ALA A 347 -24.67 3.17 19.57
CA ALA A 347 -24.75 1.98 20.41
C ALA A 347 -25.84 1.04 19.87
N PRO A 348 -25.56 -0.27 19.70
CA PRO A 348 -26.56 -1.17 19.16
C PRO A 348 -27.78 -1.16 20.10
N PRO A 349 -29.02 -1.01 19.58
CA PRO A 349 -30.24 -1.02 20.39
C PRO A 349 -30.52 -2.38 21.08
N ALA A 350 -29.62 -3.36 20.93
CA ALA A 350 -29.78 -4.74 21.35
C ALA A 350 -29.67 -4.98 22.86
N LEU A 351 -29.22 -4.02 23.66
CA LEU A 351 -29.14 -4.19 25.13
C LEU A 351 -30.45 -3.87 25.87
N TRP A 352 -31.43 -3.24 25.21
CA TRP A 352 -32.69 -2.87 25.85
C TRP A 352 -33.76 -3.98 25.79
N THR A 353 -33.75 -4.81 24.75
CA THR A 353 -34.76 -5.87 24.57
C THR A 353 -34.55 -7.04 25.53
N GLY A 354 -33.29 -7.38 25.84
CA GLY A 354 -32.97 -8.46 26.80
C GLY A 354 -33.46 -8.18 28.22
N SER A 355 -33.30 -6.94 28.70
CA SER A 355 -33.76 -6.53 30.05
C SER A 355 -35.29 -6.49 30.17
N LEU A 356 -35.99 -6.11 29.11
CA LEU A 356 -37.46 -6.04 29.08
C LEU A 356 -38.09 -7.44 29.08
N VAL A 357 -37.52 -8.38 28.31
CA VAL A 357 -37.96 -9.78 28.29
C VAL A 357 -37.68 -10.46 29.64
N LEU A 358 -36.49 -10.24 30.23
CA LEU A 358 -36.16 -10.81 31.54
C LEU A 358 -37.07 -10.24 32.65
N GLY A 359 -37.37 -8.94 32.60
CA GLY A 359 -38.31 -8.28 33.51
C GLY A 359 -39.74 -8.81 33.39
N LEU A 360 -40.23 -9.02 32.16
CA LEU A 360 -41.55 -9.62 31.90
C LEU A 360 -41.64 -11.07 32.39
N LEU A 361 -40.59 -11.86 32.19
CA LEU A 361 -40.52 -13.23 32.70
C LEU A 361 -40.57 -13.27 34.23
N LEU A 362 -39.84 -12.38 34.90
CA LEU A 362 -39.87 -12.25 36.36
C LEU A 362 -41.26 -11.86 36.87
N LEU A 363 -41.92 -10.90 36.22
CA LEU A 363 -43.29 -10.49 36.57
C LEU A 363 -44.30 -11.62 36.37
N ALA A 364 -44.21 -12.37 35.27
CA ALA A 364 -45.07 -13.53 35.02
C ALA A 364 -44.87 -14.62 36.09
N LEU A 365 -43.63 -14.86 36.51
CA LEU A 365 -43.30 -15.85 37.54
C LEU A 365 -43.82 -15.44 38.93
N LEU A 366 -43.72 -14.14 39.27
CA LEU A 366 -44.30 -13.57 40.49
C LEU A 366 -45.82 -13.64 40.47
N ALA A 367 -46.46 -13.27 39.37
CA ALA A 367 -47.91 -13.36 39.20
C ALA A 367 -48.40 -14.82 39.33
N TYR A 368 -47.68 -15.77 38.73
CA TYR A 368 -47.98 -17.20 38.86
C TYR A 368 -47.85 -17.70 40.31
N ARG A 369 -46.78 -17.31 41.01
CA ARG A 369 -46.56 -17.67 42.42
C ARG A 369 -47.65 -17.11 43.32
N LEU A 370 -48.05 -15.86 43.12
CA LEU A 370 -49.16 -15.22 43.85
C LEU A 370 -50.48 -15.91 43.56
N ARG A 371 -50.78 -16.23 42.29
CA ARG A 371 -52.00 -16.94 41.90
C ARG A 371 -52.05 -18.34 42.48
N LYS A 372 -50.91 -19.02 42.63
CA LYS A 372 -50.81 -20.34 43.28
C LYS A 372 -50.98 -20.27 44.80
N ARG A 373 -50.51 -19.18 45.44
CA ARG A 373 -50.69 -18.95 46.89
C ARG A 373 -52.09 -18.45 47.25
N CYS A 374 -52.76 -17.73 46.36
CA CYS A 374 -54.09 -17.17 46.57
C CYS A 374 -55.20 -18.00 45.92
N ARG A 375 -54.98 -19.30 45.61
CA ARG A 375 -56.11 -20.17 45.25
C ARG A 375 -56.96 -20.37 46.51
N PRO A 376 -58.23 -19.91 46.53
CA PRO A 376 -59.12 -20.25 47.63
C PRO A 376 -59.34 -21.76 47.61
N ALA A 377 -59.22 -22.39 48.78
CA ALA A 377 -59.67 -23.75 48.98
C ALA A 377 -61.14 -23.82 48.60
N ARG A 378 -61.46 -24.68 47.62
CA ARG A 378 -62.81 -25.14 47.37
C ARG A 378 -62.87 -26.60 47.73
#